data_AF-A0A5B8EKC5-F1
#
_entry.id   AF-A0A5B8EKC5-F1
#
_cell.length_a   1.000
_cell.length_b   1.000
_cell.length_c   1.000
_cell.angle_alpha   90.00
_cell.angle_beta   90.00
_cell.angle_gamma   90.00
#
_symmetry.space_group_name_H-M   'P 1'
#
loop_
_entity.id
_entity.type
_entity.pdbx_description
1 polymer ?
#
loop_
_entity_poly.entity_id
_entity_poly.type
_entity_poly.pdbx_seq_one_letter_code
_entity_poly.pdbx_strand_id
1 'polypeptide(L)'
;MNTCALLGWGVGANVGAPTGCVRAISAFARDGHRAATRLPGPGRREREVVTGNVNAPHTRRFARLVVPVCLAVLALAGCGDDDDGDENPVLDLEVGDCVNAPEEIKAQISDISTVACDEPHDQEAYAVADYEPADQDVDGDVFPGDDALTAFADGRCAEEFKGYVGVDYLDSRFYFTYLYPSPRSWQSGDRAVVCLVMEAGRQLDESVKGTGL
;
A
#
# COMPACT_ATOMS: atom_id res chain seq x y z
N MET A 1 49.94 36.42 29.10
CA MET A 1 50.84 35.71 28.17
C MET A 1 50.22 35.71 26.79
N ASN A 2 50.90 36.34 25.83
CA ASN A 2 50.64 36.21 24.39
C ASN A 2 51.10 34.83 23.89
N THR A 3 50.43 34.26 22.89
CA THR A 3 51.06 33.81 21.62
C THR A 3 50.01 33.28 20.63
N CYS A 4 50.04 33.86 19.42
CA CYS A 4 49.45 33.34 18.19
C CYS A 4 50.27 32.15 17.67
N ALA A 5 49.63 31.24 16.93
CA ALA A 5 50.25 30.58 15.79
C ALA A 5 49.17 30.18 14.76
N LEU A 6 49.13 30.96 13.68
CA LEU A 6 48.65 30.55 12.36
C LEU A 6 49.65 29.57 11.73
N LEU A 7 49.30 29.07 10.53
CA LEU A 7 50.06 28.26 9.55
C LEU A 7 49.67 26.76 9.59
N GLY A 8 49.23 26.14 8.50
CA GLY A 8 49.19 26.60 7.13
C GLY A 8 48.48 25.61 6.21
N TRP A 9 48.02 26.14 5.08
CA TRP A 9 47.61 25.38 3.92
C TRP A 9 48.84 24.72 3.29
N GLY A 10 48.74 23.42 3.02
CA GLY A 10 49.74 22.65 2.28
C GLY A 10 49.12 22.05 1.02
N VAL A 11 49.43 22.66 -0.12
CA VAL A 11 49.26 22.12 -1.48
C VAL A 11 50.42 21.16 -1.77
N GLY A 12 50.16 20.02 -2.41
CA GLY A 12 51.19 19.14 -3.00
C GLY A 12 50.72 17.69 -3.08
N ALA A 13 50.07 17.29 -4.17
CA ALA A 13 50.69 16.69 -5.36
C ALA A 13 51.00 15.17 -5.23
N ASN A 14 50.10 14.39 -5.83
CA ASN A 14 50.37 13.42 -6.88
C ASN A 14 51.37 12.27 -6.60
N VAL A 15 50.86 11.07 -6.35
CA VAL A 15 51.51 9.81 -6.75
C VAL A 15 50.47 8.69 -6.94
N GLY A 16 50.44 8.11 -8.15
CA GLY A 16 50.27 6.66 -8.32
C GLY A 16 48.88 6.15 -8.70
N ALA A 17 48.46 6.36 -9.95
CA ALA A 17 47.53 5.46 -10.61
C ALA A 17 48.29 4.18 -11.05
N PRO A 18 47.85 2.96 -10.66
CA PRO A 18 48.27 1.77 -11.37
C PRO A 18 47.37 1.55 -12.60
N THR A 19 47.94 1.91 -13.74
CA THR A 19 47.68 1.31 -15.05
C THR A 19 47.71 -0.21 -14.95
N GLY A 20 46.64 -0.91 -15.37
CA GLY A 20 46.64 -2.37 -15.30
C GLY A 20 45.45 -3.06 -15.98
N CYS A 21 45.64 -3.36 -17.27
CA CYS A 21 45.02 -4.47 -18.00
C CYS A 21 43.51 -4.45 -18.28
N VAL A 22 43.20 -3.82 -19.42
CA VAL A 22 42.28 -4.28 -20.47
C VAL A 22 42.00 -5.79 -20.42
N ARG A 23 40.74 -6.16 -20.19
CA ARG A 23 40.11 -7.33 -20.84
C ARG A 23 38.75 -6.92 -21.38
N ALA A 24 38.76 -6.52 -22.65
CA ALA A 24 37.61 -6.67 -23.52
C ALA A 24 37.35 -8.17 -23.66
N ILE A 25 36.25 -8.66 -23.08
CA ILE A 25 35.74 -9.99 -23.38
C ILE A 25 34.69 -9.78 -24.47
N SER A 26 35.07 -10.26 -25.64
CA SER A 26 34.31 -10.18 -26.86
C SER A 26 32.91 -10.77 -26.72
N ALA A 27 31.99 -10.14 -27.46
CA ALA A 27 30.67 -10.64 -27.78
C ALA A 27 30.70 -12.13 -28.17
N PHE A 28 29.82 -12.91 -27.55
CA PHE A 28 29.31 -14.16 -28.10
C PHE A 28 27.82 -13.98 -28.38
N ALA A 29 27.52 -13.46 -29.56
CA ALA A 29 26.26 -13.75 -30.22
C ALA A 29 26.22 -15.28 -30.46
N ARG A 30 25.19 -15.94 -29.93
CA ARG A 30 24.78 -17.25 -30.40
C ARG A 30 23.34 -17.15 -30.88
N ASP A 31 23.22 -17.03 -32.19
CA ASP A 31 22.04 -17.46 -32.91
C ASP A 31 21.77 -18.93 -32.60
N GLY A 32 20.55 -19.22 -32.17
CA GLY A 32 20.10 -20.54 -31.76
C GLY A 32 18.63 -20.74 -32.10
N HIS A 33 18.32 -20.76 -33.40
CA HIS A 33 17.05 -21.23 -33.95
C HIS A 33 16.56 -22.51 -33.25
N ARG A 34 15.36 -22.45 -32.65
CA ARG A 34 14.53 -23.64 -32.42
C ARG A 34 13.08 -23.38 -32.80
N ALA A 35 12.80 -23.83 -34.02
CA ALA A 35 11.57 -24.43 -34.55
C ALA A 35 10.26 -24.19 -33.79
N ALA A 36 9.39 -23.38 -34.41
CA ALA A 36 7.96 -23.43 -34.20
C ALA A 36 7.38 -24.72 -34.84
N THR A 37 7.00 -25.69 -34.02
CA THR A 37 6.14 -26.80 -34.46
C THR A 37 4.68 -26.38 -34.31
N ARG A 38 4.04 -26.07 -35.44
CA ARG A 38 2.58 -25.99 -35.55
C ARG A 38 1.99 -27.39 -35.34
N LEU A 39 1.11 -27.54 -34.35
CA LEU A 39 0.19 -28.67 -34.26
C LEU A 39 -1.17 -28.25 -34.86
N PRO A 40 -1.82 -29.09 -35.69
CA PRO A 40 -3.19 -28.87 -36.14
C PRO A 40 -4.21 -29.28 -35.04
N GLY A 41 -5.33 -28.54 -34.96
CA GLY A 41 -6.46 -28.79 -34.05
C GLY A 41 -7.20 -30.12 -34.32
N PRO A 42 -8.24 -30.47 -33.54
CA PRO A 42 -9.57 -29.93 -33.87
C PRO A 42 -10.55 -29.79 -32.68
N GLY A 43 -11.65 -29.06 -32.94
CA GLY A 43 -12.95 -29.38 -32.31
C GLY A 43 -13.57 -28.29 -31.45
N ARG A 44 -14.25 -27.32 -32.10
CA ARG A 44 -15.36 -26.60 -31.45
C ARG A 44 -16.39 -27.63 -31.01
N ARG A 45 -16.64 -27.75 -29.70
CA ARG A 45 -17.89 -28.34 -29.21
C ARG A 45 -18.95 -27.26 -29.21
N GLU A 46 -19.87 -27.39 -30.15
CA GLU A 46 -21.11 -26.64 -30.24
C GLU A 46 -21.94 -26.98 -28.99
N ARG A 47 -22.30 -25.97 -28.20
CA ARG A 47 -23.18 -26.15 -27.04
C ARG A 47 -24.61 -26.06 -27.55
N GLU A 48 -25.24 -27.22 -27.67
CA GLU A 48 -26.63 -27.38 -28.05
C GLU A 48 -27.53 -26.66 -27.03
N VAL A 49 -28.30 -25.68 -27.50
CA VAL A 49 -29.31 -24.96 -26.72
C VAL A 49 -30.55 -25.84 -26.67
N VAL A 50 -30.75 -26.54 -25.54
CA VAL A 50 -32.01 -27.24 -25.26
C VAL A 50 -33.06 -26.21 -24.83
N THR A 51 -33.85 -25.75 -25.79
CA THR A 51 -35.11 -25.05 -25.52
C THR A 51 -36.19 -26.08 -25.16
N GLY A 52 -36.36 -26.34 -23.86
CA GLY A 52 -37.50 -27.09 -23.34
C GLY A 52 -38.70 -26.17 -23.14
N ASN A 53 -39.56 -26.06 -24.16
CA ASN A 53 -40.90 -25.48 -24.04
C ASN A 53 -41.89 -26.61 -23.71
N VAL A 54 -42.44 -26.62 -22.50
CA VAL A 54 -43.61 -27.43 -22.15
C VAL A 54 -44.75 -26.51 -21.71
N ASN A 55 -45.53 -26.06 -22.68
CA ASN A 55 -46.90 -25.63 -22.44
C ASN A 55 -47.77 -26.87 -22.22
N ALA A 56 -48.32 -27.03 -21.03
CA ALA A 56 -49.49 -27.87 -20.79
C ALA A 56 -50.61 -27.01 -20.19
N PRO A 57 -51.80 -26.98 -20.82
CA PRO A 57 -52.90 -26.12 -20.41
C PRO A 57 -53.89 -26.85 -19.48
N HIS A 58 -54.87 -26.07 -19.01
CA HIS A 58 -56.15 -26.49 -18.45
C HIS A 58 -56.14 -27.04 -17.01
N THR A 59 -57.09 -26.75 -16.12
CA THR A 59 -58.04 -25.65 -15.91
C THR A 59 -58.72 -25.96 -14.57
N ARG A 60 -59.03 -24.91 -13.81
CA ARG A 60 -60.28 -24.72 -13.03
C ARG A 60 -60.51 -25.48 -11.70
N ARG A 61 -60.36 -24.67 -10.65
CA ARG A 61 -61.39 -24.19 -9.70
C ARG A 61 -61.72 -25.00 -8.43
N PHE A 62 -61.91 -24.19 -7.37
CA PHE A 62 -62.54 -24.45 -6.06
C PHE A 62 -61.69 -25.31 -5.10
N ALA A 63 -61.46 -24.96 -3.83
CA ALA A 63 -62.23 -24.12 -2.93
C ALA A 63 -61.32 -23.49 -1.86
N ARG A 64 -61.78 -22.36 -1.33
CA ARG A 64 -61.25 -21.70 -0.14
C ARG A 64 -61.35 -22.65 1.07
N LEU A 65 -60.27 -22.82 1.80
CA LEU A 65 -60.28 -23.19 3.22
C LEU A 65 -59.28 -22.30 3.94
N VAL A 66 -59.82 -21.55 4.88
CA VAL A 66 -59.15 -20.58 5.76
C VAL A 66 -58.60 -21.34 6.97
N VAL A 67 -57.61 -20.73 7.65
CA VAL A 67 -57.17 -20.94 9.05
C VAL A 67 -55.96 -21.89 9.21
N PRO A 68 -54.97 -21.66 10.11
CA PRO A 68 -54.65 -20.49 10.95
C PRO A 68 -53.22 -19.93 10.76
N VAL A 69 -53.04 -18.71 11.26
CA VAL A 69 -51.79 -18.04 11.59
C VAL A 69 -50.96 -18.89 12.56
N CYS A 70 -49.85 -19.48 12.10
CA CYS A 70 -48.76 -19.90 12.97
C CYS A 70 -47.83 -18.71 13.17
N LEU A 71 -47.97 -18.05 14.32
CA LEU A 71 -47.01 -17.11 14.87
C LEU A 71 -45.66 -17.82 15.06
N ALA A 72 -44.81 -17.78 14.04
CA ALA A 72 -43.39 -18.08 14.18
C ALA A 72 -42.73 -16.78 14.63
N VAL A 73 -42.56 -16.62 15.95
CA VAL A 73 -41.61 -15.66 16.52
C VAL A 73 -40.22 -16.16 16.10
N LEU A 74 -39.74 -15.66 14.96
CA LEU A 74 -38.34 -15.79 14.58
C LEU A 74 -37.56 -14.90 15.55
N ALA A 75 -36.92 -15.55 16.52
CA ALA A 75 -35.87 -14.93 17.29
C ALA A 75 -34.85 -14.36 16.29
N LEU A 76 -34.73 -13.03 16.26
CA LEU A 76 -33.60 -12.35 15.65
C LEU A 76 -32.38 -12.77 16.49
N ALA A 77 -31.75 -13.87 16.11
CA ALA A 77 -30.38 -14.14 16.49
C ALA A 77 -29.57 -13.01 15.86
N GLY A 78 -29.24 -11.99 16.66
CA GLY A 78 -28.23 -11.03 16.31
C GLY A 78 -26.92 -11.79 16.18
N CYS A 79 -26.37 -11.83 14.98
CA CYS A 79 -24.96 -12.07 14.79
C CYS A 79 -24.26 -10.80 15.29
N GLY A 80 -23.79 -10.83 16.54
CA GLY A 80 -22.65 -10.01 16.92
C GLY A 80 -21.43 -10.72 16.36
N ASP A 81 -20.86 -10.17 15.30
CA ASP A 81 -19.48 -10.45 14.94
C ASP A 81 -18.64 -9.69 15.98
N ASP A 82 -18.37 -10.36 17.10
CA ASP A 82 -17.40 -9.92 18.09
C ASP A 82 -16.00 -10.21 17.52
N ASP A 83 -15.53 -9.32 16.63
CA ASP A 83 -14.12 -9.30 16.22
C ASP A 83 -13.35 -8.56 17.34
N ASP A 84 -13.05 -9.26 18.43
CA ASP A 84 -12.08 -8.84 19.44
C ASP A 84 -10.66 -8.96 18.84
N GLY A 85 -10.39 -8.20 17.78
CA GLY A 85 -9.04 -7.94 17.31
C GLY A 85 -8.32 -7.06 18.33
N ASP A 86 -7.01 -7.24 18.50
CA ASP A 86 -6.16 -6.24 19.15
C ASP A 86 -6.18 -4.98 18.24
N GLU A 87 -7.22 -4.16 18.37
CA GLU A 87 -7.48 -3.01 17.49
C GLU A 87 -6.38 -1.97 17.71
N ASN A 88 -5.34 -2.00 16.86
CA ASN A 88 -4.47 -0.85 16.69
C ASN A 88 -4.75 -0.29 15.29
N PRO A 89 -5.78 0.57 15.15
CA PRO A 89 -6.26 1.03 13.85
C PRO A 89 -5.19 1.76 13.03
N VAL A 90 -4.08 2.18 13.66
CA VAL A 90 -2.91 2.73 12.96
C VAL A 90 -2.13 1.66 12.19
N LEU A 91 -2.07 0.43 12.69
CA LEU A 91 -1.38 -0.69 12.05
C LEU A 91 -2.19 -1.31 10.91
N ASP A 92 -3.50 -1.09 10.91
CA ASP A 92 -4.44 -1.68 9.95
C ASP A 92 -4.73 -0.78 8.75
N LEU A 93 -4.07 0.39 8.64
CA LEU A 93 -4.28 1.31 7.52
C LEU A 93 -3.86 0.69 6.19
N GLU A 94 -4.78 0.70 5.23
CA GLU A 94 -4.57 0.21 3.88
C GLU A 94 -4.49 1.36 2.87
N VAL A 95 -3.91 1.08 1.69
CA VAL A 95 -3.86 2.05 0.59
C VAL A 95 -5.28 2.39 0.12
N GLY A 96 -5.63 3.67 0.20
CA GLY A 96 -6.96 4.20 -0.11
C GLY A 96 -7.79 4.58 1.11
N ASP A 97 -7.31 4.31 2.32
CA ASP A 97 -8.00 4.73 3.54
C ASP A 97 -7.88 6.24 3.74
N CYS A 98 -9.02 6.87 4.00
CA CYS A 98 -9.12 8.28 4.33
C CYS A 98 -9.30 8.45 5.82
N VAL A 99 -8.49 9.31 6.44
CA VAL A 99 -8.34 9.36 7.90
C VAL A 99 -8.40 10.78 8.44
N ASN A 100 -8.89 10.90 9.67
CA ASN A 100 -8.76 12.09 10.48
C ASN A 100 -7.60 11.92 11.46
N ALA A 101 -6.71 12.92 11.48
CA ALA A 101 -5.60 12.92 12.41
C ALA A 101 -6.12 13.18 13.84
N PRO A 102 -5.49 12.60 14.88
CA PRO A 102 -5.88 12.88 16.25
C PRO A 102 -5.71 14.37 16.58
N GLU A 103 -6.68 14.95 17.30
CA GLU A 103 -6.61 16.35 17.74
C GLU A 103 -5.42 16.62 18.70
N GLU A 104 -5.01 15.60 19.45
CA GLU A 104 -3.90 15.69 20.39
C GLU A 104 -2.58 15.29 19.74
N ILE A 105 -1.66 16.25 19.61
CA ILE A 105 -0.31 15.99 19.07
C ILE A 105 0.50 15.19 20.10
N LYS A 106 0.79 13.93 19.76
CA LYS A 106 1.62 13.01 20.54
C LYS A 106 2.79 12.52 19.70
N ALA A 107 3.85 12.09 20.39
CA ALA A 107 4.99 11.42 19.74
C ALA A 107 4.65 10.03 19.20
N GLN A 108 3.58 9.41 19.73
CA GLN A 108 3.07 8.11 19.30
C GLN A 108 1.56 8.22 19.21
N ILE A 109 1.01 7.70 18.12
CA ILE A 109 -0.43 7.64 17.88
C ILE A 109 -0.82 6.17 17.92
N SER A 110 -1.87 5.86 18.67
CA SER A 110 -2.41 4.50 18.81
C SER A 110 -3.84 4.39 18.32
N ASP A 111 -4.41 5.51 17.87
CA ASP A 111 -5.79 5.61 17.42
C ASP A 111 -5.85 6.58 16.26
N ILE A 112 -6.47 6.17 15.17
CA ILE A 112 -6.73 6.98 13.99
C ILE A 112 -8.11 6.62 13.47
N SER A 113 -8.88 7.63 13.08
CA SER A 113 -10.25 7.42 12.63
C SER A 113 -10.29 7.37 11.11
N THR A 114 -10.63 6.20 10.56
CA THR A 114 -10.93 6.04 9.14
C THR A 114 -12.35 6.52 8.84
N VAL A 115 -12.54 7.20 7.72
CA VAL A 115 -13.80 7.73 7.21
C VAL A 115 -13.91 7.47 5.70
N ALA A 116 -15.11 7.66 5.14
CA ALA A 116 -15.29 7.60 3.69
C ALA A 116 -14.55 8.77 3.00
N CYS A 117 -13.90 8.52 1.88
CA CYS A 117 -13.12 9.55 1.18
C CYS A 117 -13.97 10.67 0.54
N ASP A 118 -15.28 10.48 0.39
CA ASP A 118 -16.22 11.51 -0.04
C ASP A 118 -16.78 12.35 1.13
N GLU A 119 -16.33 12.06 2.35
CA GLU A 119 -16.55 12.90 3.54
C GLU A 119 -15.27 13.70 3.86
N PRO A 120 -15.38 14.84 4.57
CA PRO A 120 -14.22 15.61 5.00
C PRO A 120 -13.23 14.78 5.81
N HIS A 121 -11.97 14.77 5.39
CA HIS A 121 -10.88 14.06 6.04
C HIS A 121 -9.55 14.82 5.93
N ASP A 122 -8.62 14.51 6.83
CA ASP A 122 -7.36 15.23 6.89
C ASP A 122 -6.32 14.65 5.93
N GLN A 123 -6.29 13.33 5.79
CA GLN A 123 -5.23 12.62 5.06
C GLN A 123 -5.76 11.36 4.38
N GLU A 124 -5.09 10.91 3.31
CA GLU A 124 -5.37 9.64 2.64
C GLU A 124 -4.09 8.78 2.60
N ALA A 125 -4.20 7.49 2.89
CA ALA A 125 -3.09 6.55 2.76
C ALA A 125 -2.89 6.20 1.28
N TYR A 126 -1.71 6.49 0.73
CA TYR A 126 -1.41 6.25 -0.69
C TYR A 126 -0.40 5.14 -0.93
N ALA A 127 0.36 4.77 0.10
CA ALA A 127 1.30 3.66 0.05
C ALA A 127 1.52 3.07 1.45
N VAL A 128 1.78 1.76 1.49
CA VAL A 128 2.23 1.04 2.68
C VAL A 128 3.45 0.21 2.27
N ALA A 129 4.56 0.35 3.00
CA ALA A 129 5.81 -0.34 2.71
C ALA A 129 6.44 -0.88 3.99
N ASP A 130 6.82 -2.16 3.98
CA ASP A 130 7.60 -2.72 5.08
C ASP A 130 9.03 -2.19 5.07
N TYR A 131 9.55 -1.86 6.25
CA TYR A 131 10.92 -1.39 6.42
C TYR A 131 11.92 -2.48 5.99
N GLU A 132 12.80 -2.11 5.06
CA GLU A 132 13.89 -2.96 4.58
C GLU A 132 15.23 -2.30 4.96
N PRO A 133 16.06 -2.94 5.81
CA PRO A 133 17.39 -2.42 6.15
C PRO A 133 18.25 -2.20 4.90
N ALA A 134 18.92 -1.06 4.82
CA ALA A 134 19.84 -0.76 3.71
C ALA A 134 21.06 -1.71 3.69
N ASP A 135 21.53 -2.11 4.87
CA ASP A 135 22.55 -3.13 5.05
C ASP A 135 21.90 -4.45 5.45
N GLN A 136 22.11 -5.48 4.63
CA GLN A 136 21.51 -6.80 4.80
C GLN A 136 22.14 -7.60 5.95
N ASP A 137 23.27 -7.14 6.49
CA ASP A 137 23.91 -7.73 7.67
C ASP A 137 23.28 -7.22 8.99
N VAL A 138 22.34 -6.26 8.93
CA VAL A 138 21.59 -5.77 10.11
C VAL A 138 20.45 -6.73 10.44
N ASP A 139 20.34 -7.07 11.71
CA ASP A 139 19.21 -7.84 12.24
C ASP A 139 17.92 -6.99 12.18
N GLY A 140 17.00 -7.37 11.29
CA GLY A 140 15.69 -6.73 11.11
C GLY A 140 14.73 -6.89 12.29
N ASP A 141 15.12 -7.63 13.34
CA ASP A 141 14.38 -7.68 14.60
C ASP A 141 14.81 -6.59 15.58
N VAL A 142 15.99 -5.98 15.39
CA VAL A 142 16.45 -4.85 16.21
C VAL A 142 15.82 -3.56 15.69
N PHE A 143 15.24 -2.77 16.60
CA PHE A 143 14.69 -1.46 16.24
C PHE A 143 15.79 -0.57 15.64
N PRO A 144 15.64 -0.09 14.39
CA PRO A 144 16.72 0.57 13.66
C PRO A 144 16.96 2.02 14.12
N GLY A 145 16.03 2.59 14.89
CA GLY A 145 16.06 3.98 15.32
C GLY A 145 15.24 4.90 14.42
N ASP A 146 14.79 6.03 14.98
CA ASP A 146 13.92 7.00 14.30
C ASP A 146 14.56 7.56 13.01
N ASP A 147 15.85 7.89 13.03
CA ASP A 147 16.55 8.47 11.88
C ASP A 147 16.54 7.51 10.67
N ALA A 148 16.68 6.20 10.93
CA ALA A 148 16.68 5.18 9.88
C ALA A 148 15.29 4.97 9.28
N LEU A 149 14.24 4.97 10.12
CA LEU A 149 12.85 4.88 9.67
C LEU A 149 12.42 6.13 8.91
N THR A 150 12.81 7.31 9.39
CA THR A 150 12.57 8.61 8.73
C THR A 150 13.18 8.62 7.34
N ALA A 151 14.47 8.27 7.22
CA ALA A 151 15.14 8.25 5.92
C ALA A 151 14.53 7.24 4.93
N PHE A 152 14.10 6.08 5.43
CA PHE A 152 13.38 5.09 4.62
C PHE A 152 12.03 5.64 4.16
N ALA A 153 11.24 6.20 5.08
CA ALA A 153 9.92 6.75 4.78
C ALA A 153 9.98 7.91 3.79
N ASP A 154 10.89 8.88 3.99
CA ASP A 154 11.10 10.00 3.06
C ASP A 154 11.34 9.51 1.62
N GLY A 155 12.20 8.50 1.46
CA GLY A 155 12.53 7.93 0.16
C GLY A 155 11.37 7.17 -0.46
N ARG A 156 10.77 6.24 0.28
CA ARG A 156 9.70 5.37 -0.23
C ARG A 156 8.42 6.15 -0.52
N CYS A 157 8.01 7.04 0.38
CA CYS A 157 6.81 7.86 0.19
C CYS A 157 6.95 8.77 -1.04
N ALA A 158 8.11 9.41 -1.23
CA ALA A 158 8.35 10.21 -2.43
C ALA A 158 8.34 9.37 -3.74
N GLU A 159 8.87 8.14 -3.70
CA GLU A 159 8.88 7.21 -4.85
C GLU A 159 7.46 6.78 -5.27
N GLU A 160 6.63 6.39 -4.31
CA GLU A 160 5.29 5.85 -4.57
C GLU A 160 4.26 6.94 -4.96
N PHE A 161 4.49 8.19 -4.56
CA PHE A 161 3.54 9.29 -4.69
C PHE A 161 2.93 9.43 -6.10
N LYS A 162 3.79 9.43 -7.13
CA LYS A 162 3.35 9.59 -8.52
C LYS A 162 2.44 8.46 -8.98
N GLY A 163 2.73 7.23 -8.54
CA GLY A 163 1.94 6.05 -8.90
C GLY A 163 0.49 6.18 -8.41
N TYR A 164 0.30 6.82 -7.26
CA TYR A 164 -1.01 7.02 -6.67
C TYR A 164 -1.72 8.30 -7.14
N VAL A 165 -1.07 9.45 -7.01
CA VAL A 165 -1.68 10.77 -7.28
C VAL A 165 -1.72 11.06 -8.79
N GLY A 166 -0.77 10.55 -9.57
CA GLY A 166 -0.68 10.75 -11.01
C GLY A 166 0.25 11.88 -11.47
N VAL A 167 0.89 12.59 -10.55
CA VAL A 167 1.92 13.61 -10.80
C VAL A 167 3.07 13.45 -9.80
N ASP A 168 4.28 13.88 -10.17
CA ASP A 168 5.44 13.86 -9.26
C ASP A 168 5.19 14.75 -8.03
N TYR A 169 5.68 14.34 -6.86
CA TYR A 169 5.48 15.06 -5.60
C TYR A 169 5.87 16.54 -5.67
N LEU A 170 6.99 16.85 -6.32
CA LEU A 170 7.50 18.23 -6.44
C LEU A 170 6.64 19.12 -7.35
N ASP A 171 5.78 18.53 -8.18
CA ASP A 171 4.88 19.21 -9.10
C ASP A 171 3.43 19.21 -8.59
N SER A 172 3.15 18.56 -7.46
CA SER A 172 1.84 18.44 -6.82
C SER A 172 1.58 19.59 -5.83
N ARG A 173 0.31 19.95 -5.64
CA ARG A 173 -0.13 20.87 -4.57
C ARG A 173 -0.26 20.18 -3.21
N PHE A 174 -0.38 18.85 -3.20
CA PHE A 174 -0.49 18.04 -2.01
C PHE A 174 0.87 17.78 -1.38
N TYR A 175 0.85 17.62 -0.05
CA TYR A 175 2.00 17.27 0.76
C TYR A 175 1.88 15.81 1.20
N PHE A 176 3.00 15.16 1.53
CA PHE A 176 2.94 13.90 2.24
C PHE A 176 3.56 13.98 3.63
N THR A 177 3.07 13.11 4.50
CA THR A 177 3.65 12.74 5.80
C THR A 177 3.64 11.22 5.90
N TYR A 178 4.13 10.68 7.01
CA TYR A 178 4.16 9.23 7.22
C TYR A 178 3.96 8.86 8.68
N LEU A 179 3.48 7.63 8.86
CA LEU A 179 3.54 6.90 10.13
C LEU A 179 4.56 5.78 9.95
N TYR A 180 5.36 5.55 10.98
CA TYR A 180 6.32 4.46 11.02
C TYR A 180 6.27 3.79 12.40
N PRO A 181 6.84 2.58 12.55
CA PRO A 181 6.73 1.83 13.80
C PRO A 181 7.41 2.52 14.97
N SER A 182 6.75 2.52 16.12
CA SER A 182 7.39 2.90 17.39
C SER A 182 8.30 1.77 17.90
N PRO A 183 9.23 2.03 18.84
CA PRO A 183 9.97 0.96 19.51
C PRO A 183 9.05 -0.08 20.19
N ARG A 184 7.83 0.32 20.58
CA ARG A 184 6.84 -0.57 21.19
C ARG A 184 6.16 -1.44 20.15
N SER A 185 5.66 -0.87 19.05
CA SER A 185 5.00 -1.66 17.99
C SER A 185 5.98 -2.57 17.28
N TRP A 186 7.25 -2.14 17.15
CA TRP A 186 8.33 -2.98 16.61
C TRP A 186 8.52 -4.29 17.39
N GLN A 187 8.42 -4.26 18.72
CA GLN A 187 8.50 -5.46 19.57
C GLN A 187 7.32 -6.42 19.32
N SER A 188 6.19 -5.91 18.83
CA SER A 188 5.03 -6.70 18.42
C SER A 188 5.08 -7.14 16.94
N GLY A 189 6.17 -6.84 16.23
CA GLY A 189 6.37 -7.26 14.83
C GLY A 189 5.94 -6.23 13.78
N ASP A 190 5.51 -5.04 14.18
CA ASP A 190 5.20 -3.96 13.24
C ASP A 190 6.47 -3.51 12.49
N ARG A 191 6.40 -3.51 11.16
CA ARG A 191 7.46 -3.08 10.25
C ARG A 191 6.92 -2.08 9.21
N ALA A 192 5.65 -1.71 9.28
CA ALA A 192 4.98 -0.97 8.22
C ALA A 192 5.25 0.54 8.33
N VAL A 193 5.61 1.14 7.20
CA VAL A 193 5.57 2.58 6.98
C VAL A 193 4.36 2.90 6.13
N VAL A 194 3.47 3.77 6.65
CA VAL A 194 2.27 4.23 5.96
C VAL A 194 2.52 5.64 5.47
N CYS A 195 2.42 5.84 4.16
CA CYS A 195 2.56 7.13 3.52
C CYS A 195 1.18 7.79 3.37
N LEU A 196 1.04 9.00 3.92
CA LEU A 196 -0.21 9.75 3.98
C LEU A 196 -0.07 11.02 3.15
N VAL A 197 -1.08 11.33 2.35
CA VAL A 197 -1.15 12.54 1.52
C VAL A 197 -2.22 13.48 2.06
N MET A 198 -1.94 14.78 2.05
CA MET A 198 -2.77 15.81 2.65
C MET A 198 -2.65 17.15 1.91
N GLU A 199 -3.54 18.09 2.22
CA GLU A 199 -3.44 19.45 1.72
C GLU A 199 -3.20 20.47 2.85
N ALA A 200 -2.25 21.37 2.66
CA ALA A 200 -1.92 22.35 3.68
C ALA A 200 -3.10 23.31 3.93
N GLY A 201 -3.60 23.32 5.17
CA GLY A 201 -4.56 24.31 5.64
C GLY A 201 -6.03 24.02 5.29
N ARG A 202 -6.36 22.84 4.73
CA ARG A 202 -7.75 22.42 4.53
C ARG A 202 -7.88 20.89 4.54
N GLN A 203 -9.09 20.43 4.81
CA GLN A 203 -9.46 19.02 4.64
C GLN A 203 -9.67 18.69 3.16
N LEU A 204 -9.43 17.43 2.83
CA LEU A 204 -9.85 16.78 1.61
C LEU A 204 -11.32 16.39 1.73
N ASP A 205 -12.03 16.36 0.62
CA ASP A 205 -13.45 15.96 0.51
C ASP A 205 -13.68 14.93 -0.61
N GLU A 206 -12.61 14.52 -1.28
CA GLU A 206 -12.56 13.46 -2.28
C GLU A 206 -11.19 12.78 -2.19
N SER A 207 -11.08 11.53 -2.68
CA SER A 207 -9.78 10.86 -2.81
C SER A 207 -8.87 11.58 -3.79
N VAL A 208 -7.57 11.68 -3.48
CA VAL A 208 -6.55 12.28 -4.34
C VAL A 208 -6.05 11.35 -5.44
N LYS A 209 -6.47 10.09 -5.44
CA LYS A 209 -6.01 9.05 -6.36
C LYS A 209 -6.25 9.45 -7.82
N GLY A 210 -5.17 9.52 -8.60
CA GLY A 210 -5.21 9.81 -10.03
C GLY A 210 -5.70 11.22 -10.39
N THR A 211 -5.74 12.14 -9.43
CA THR A 211 -6.16 13.53 -9.67
C THR A 211 -5.16 14.33 -10.52
N GLY A 212 -3.87 13.99 -10.43
CA GLY A 212 -2.79 14.70 -11.12
C GLY A 212 -2.63 16.16 -10.67
N LEU A 213 -2.99 16.45 -9.40
CA LEU A 213 -2.98 17.79 -8.80
C LEU A 213 -1.80 18.01 -7.86
#